data_AF-R7UEB9-F1
#
_entry.id   AF-R7UEB9-F1
#
_cell.length_a   1.000
_cell.length_b   1.000
_cell.length_c   1.000
_cell.angle_alpha   90.00
_cell.angle_beta   90.00
_cell.angle_gamma   90.00
#
_symmetry.space_group_name_H-M   'P 1'
#
loop_
_entity.id
_entity.type
_entity.pdbx_description
1 polymer ?
#
loop_
_entity_poly.entity_id
_entity_poly.type
_entity_poly.pdbx_seq_one_letter_code
_entity_poly.pdbx_strand_id
1 'polypeptide(L)'
;MEVGPSRALTNDQRRNLGSVAKILQFAASNKGFGGESSHLSCLNKYIMDAHSRFKKYFAAVCCVEEPEVHFNIDQYTDVTRLTKPVIYISIGELIDTHKLLLEHQACIAPDRNDLLHELLDDLGDTPSAETLMGESSSSEDNLAVRAQLSKTEVSLTLTNKYEVPDEDGQSDVKALLLSTKRLVVELIRCQQSGENLREVLVIPATSEEEGYHSTLIQRRDRVDQRANRKAKLVRQISQVGDMR
;
A
#
# COMPACT_ATOMS: atom_id res chain seq x y z
N MET A 1 -7.08 14.60 -38.45
CA MET A 1 -6.00 13.60 -38.64
C MET A 1 -5.73 12.99 -37.28
N GLU A 2 -6.51 11.98 -36.91
CA GLU A 2 -6.41 11.32 -35.60
C GLU A 2 -5.29 10.28 -35.64
N VAL A 3 -4.35 10.38 -34.70
CA VAL A 3 -3.28 9.41 -34.50
C VAL A 3 -3.74 8.47 -33.38
N GLY A 4 -4.24 7.29 -33.74
CA GLY A 4 -4.59 6.24 -32.78
C GLY A 4 -3.36 5.54 -32.18
N PRO A 5 -3.48 4.93 -30.99
CA PRO A 5 -2.36 4.41 -30.19
C PRO A 5 -1.59 3.23 -30.80
N SER A 6 -2.05 2.64 -31.91
CA SER A 6 -1.47 1.42 -32.50
C SER A 6 -0.74 1.64 -33.82
N ARG A 7 -0.64 2.88 -34.31
CA ARG A 7 0.03 3.17 -35.60
C ARG A 7 1.48 3.59 -35.34
N ALA A 8 2.43 2.83 -35.90
CA ALA A 8 3.84 3.20 -35.86
C ALA A 8 4.05 4.59 -36.48
N LEU A 9 4.81 5.43 -35.79
CA LEU A 9 5.16 6.78 -36.25
C LEU A 9 5.85 6.71 -37.61
N THR A 10 5.48 7.62 -38.52
CA THR A 10 6.21 7.76 -39.78
C THR A 10 7.65 8.20 -39.52
N ASN A 11 8.55 7.94 -40.47
CA ASN A 11 9.95 8.36 -40.36
C ASN A 11 10.09 9.87 -40.11
N ASP A 12 9.26 10.68 -40.76
CA ASP A 12 9.26 12.14 -40.59
C ASP A 12 8.77 12.56 -39.20
N GLN A 13 7.70 11.94 -38.69
CA GLN A 13 7.22 12.19 -37.33
C GLN A 13 8.28 11.84 -36.28
N ARG A 14 8.95 10.70 -36.45
CA ARG A 14 10.04 10.27 -35.57
C ARG A 14 11.21 11.25 -35.61
N ARG A 15 11.63 11.71 -36.80
CA ARG A 15 12.70 12.70 -36.97
C ARG A 15 12.35 14.05 -36.32
N ASN A 16 11.11 14.49 -36.46
CA ASN A 16 10.63 15.74 -35.85
C ASN A 16 10.62 15.64 -34.32
N LEU A 17 10.09 14.55 -33.76
CA LEU A 17 10.11 14.31 -32.31
C LEU A 17 11.53 14.20 -31.76
N GLY A 18 12.44 13.54 -32.47
CA GLY A 18 13.86 13.49 -32.10
C GLY A 18 14.51 14.87 -32.06
N SER A 19 14.16 15.75 -33.00
CA SER A 19 14.67 17.12 -33.05
C SER A 19 14.13 17.96 -31.88
N VAL A 20 12.84 17.84 -31.56
CA VAL A 20 12.23 18.49 -30.39
C VAL A 20 12.84 17.97 -29.09
N ALA A 21 12.98 16.65 -28.94
CA ALA A 21 13.59 16.03 -27.77
C ALA A 21 15.03 16.53 -27.55
N LYS A 22 15.81 16.70 -28.63
CA LYS A 22 17.16 17.26 -28.55
C LYS A 22 17.17 18.69 -27.99
N ILE A 23 16.25 19.54 -28.44
CA ILE A 23 16.13 20.92 -27.91
C ILE A 23 15.73 20.90 -26.43
N LEU A 24 14.76 20.06 -26.04
CA LEU A 24 14.36 19.92 -24.64
C LEU A 24 15.50 19.42 -23.75
N GLN A 25 16.29 18.45 -24.22
CA GLN A 25 17.47 17.94 -23.51
C GLN A 25 18.53 19.04 -23.33
N PHE A 26 18.75 19.86 -24.36
CA PHE A 26 19.71 20.98 -24.32
C PHE A 26 19.24 22.06 -23.35
N ALA A 27 17.94 22.38 -23.34
CA ALA A 27 17.33 23.28 -22.36
C ALA A 27 17.40 22.74 -20.94
N ALA A 28 17.15 21.44 -20.72
CA ALA A 28 17.26 20.84 -19.39
C ALA A 28 18.71 20.86 -18.85
N SER A 29 19.71 20.62 -19.72
CA SER A 29 21.13 20.53 -19.34
C SER A 29 21.92 21.83 -19.47
N ASN A 30 21.29 22.94 -19.87
CA ASN A 30 21.93 24.22 -20.18
C ASN A 30 23.08 24.12 -21.21
N LYS A 31 22.91 23.24 -22.20
CA LYS A 31 23.91 23.03 -23.27
C LYS A 31 23.43 23.71 -24.55
N GLY A 32 24.17 24.70 -25.01
CA GLY A 32 23.92 25.34 -26.30
C GLY A 32 24.46 24.52 -27.48
N PHE A 33 23.99 24.84 -28.68
CA PHE A 33 24.59 24.38 -29.92
C PHE A 33 25.92 25.12 -30.17
N GLY A 34 26.97 24.37 -30.52
CA GLY A 34 28.29 24.86 -30.90
C GLY A 34 29.00 23.87 -31.83
N GLY A 35 30.21 24.21 -32.29
CA GLY A 35 31.01 23.36 -33.19
C GLY A 35 30.29 23.03 -34.51
N GLU A 36 30.12 21.74 -34.81
CA GLU A 36 29.48 21.25 -36.04
C GLU A 36 28.02 21.69 -36.21
N SER A 37 27.34 22.10 -35.12
CA SER A 37 25.96 22.61 -35.15
C SER A 37 25.88 24.14 -35.00
N SER A 38 26.95 24.88 -35.35
CA SER A 38 27.00 26.34 -35.18
C SER A 38 25.89 27.10 -35.92
N HIS A 39 25.33 26.53 -36.99
CA HIS A 39 24.19 27.11 -37.71
C HIS A 39 22.90 27.17 -36.86
N LEU A 40 22.81 26.38 -35.78
CA LEU A 40 21.69 26.37 -34.82
C LEU A 40 21.96 27.26 -33.59
N SER A 41 23.06 28.02 -33.57
CA SER A 41 23.40 28.92 -32.47
C SER A 41 22.33 30.00 -32.21
N CYS A 42 21.50 30.34 -33.20
CA CYS A 42 20.36 31.24 -33.04
C CYS A 42 19.33 30.72 -32.02
N LEU A 43 19.24 29.41 -31.80
CA LEU A 43 18.35 28.80 -30.82
C LEU A 43 18.91 28.87 -29.39
N ASN A 44 20.19 29.21 -29.19
CA ASN A 44 20.81 29.22 -27.86
C ASN A 44 20.11 30.19 -26.90
N LYS A 45 19.60 31.32 -27.40
CA LYS A 45 18.81 32.26 -26.59
C LYS A 45 17.55 31.59 -26.04
N TYR A 46 16.81 30.89 -26.90
CA TYR A 46 15.62 30.13 -26.49
C TYR A 46 15.99 29.03 -25.49
N ILE A 47 17.10 28.31 -25.72
CA ILE A 47 17.58 27.25 -24.80
C ILE A 47 17.85 27.82 -23.40
N MET A 48 18.48 28.98 -23.29
CA MET A 48 18.73 29.64 -22.01
C MET A 48 17.44 30.06 -21.31
N ASP A 49 16.49 30.65 -22.04
CA ASP A 49 15.19 31.04 -21.49
C ASP A 49 14.38 29.82 -21.03
N ALA A 50 14.39 28.74 -21.83
CA ALA A 50 13.78 27.48 -21.49
C ALA A 50 14.47 26.80 -20.29
N HIS A 51 15.79 26.89 -20.18
CA HIS A 51 16.52 26.38 -19.02
C HIS A 51 16.10 27.07 -17.72
N SER A 52 15.90 28.40 -17.74
CA SER A 52 15.37 29.14 -16.59
C SER A 52 13.97 28.64 -16.17
N ARG A 53 13.11 28.32 -17.15
CA ARG A 53 11.81 27.70 -16.88
C ARG A 53 11.93 26.28 -16.33
N PHE A 54 12.83 25.46 -16.88
CA PHE A 54 13.12 24.11 -16.38
C PHE A 54 13.61 24.12 -14.94
N LYS A 55 14.47 25.07 -14.56
CA LYS A 55 14.92 25.25 -13.17
C LYS A 55 13.75 25.47 -12.20
N LYS A 56 12.84 26.38 -12.55
CA LYS A 56 11.63 26.64 -11.74
C LYS A 56 10.74 25.41 -11.67
N TYR A 57 10.58 24.71 -12.79
CA TYR A 57 9.80 23.48 -12.86
C TYR A 57 10.39 22.36 -11.99
N PHE A 58 11.69 22.06 -12.11
CA PHE A 58 12.33 21.03 -11.31
C PHE A 58 12.29 21.36 -9.81
N ALA A 59 12.49 22.61 -9.44
CA ALA A 59 12.34 23.04 -8.05
C ALA A 59 10.91 22.78 -7.53
N ALA A 60 9.88 23.09 -8.33
CA ALA A 60 8.50 22.83 -7.96
C ALA A 60 8.18 21.33 -7.86
N VAL A 61 8.69 20.51 -8.78
CA VAL A 61 8.45 19.05 -8.79
C VAL A 61 9.18 18.34 -7.65
N CYS A 62 10.31 18.86 -7.18
CA CYS A 62 10.99 18.32 -6.00
C CYS A 62 10.37 18.76 -4.67
N CYS A 63 9.58 19.85 -4.67
CA CYS A 63 8.92 20.37 -3.48
C CYS A 63 7.59 19.63 -3.24
N VAL A 64 7.68 18.35 -2.87
CA VAL A 64 6.55 17.50 -2.56
C VAL A 64 6.46 17.21 -1.07
N GLU A 65 5.25 16.84 -0.64
CA GLU A 65 4.96 16.44 0.73
C GLU A 65 5.66 15.12 1.08
N GLU A 66 5.98 14.95 2.37
CA GLU A 66 6.53 13.69 2.88
C GLU A 66 5.51 12.55 2.73
N PRO A 67 5.94 11.32 2.38
CA PRO A 67 5.03 10.19 2.16
C PRO A 67 4.09 9.90 3.32
N GLU A 68 4.57 10.05 4.56
CA GLU A 68 3.81 9.81 5.79
C GLU A 68 2.58 10.72 5.86
N VAL A 69 2.76 12.00 5.53
CA VAL A 69 1.67 12.99 5.52
C VAL A 69 0.77 12.77 4.30
N HIS A 70 1.38 12.55 3.13
CA HIS A 70 0.63 12.37 1.88
C HIS A 70 -0.29 11.15 1.88
N PHE A 71 0.21 10.01 2.36
CA PHE A 71 -0.55 8.77 2.46
C PHE A 71 -1.29 8.63 3.79
N ASN A 72 -1.09 9.56 4.73
CA ASN A 72 -1.61 9.50 6.09
C ASN A 72 -1.30 8.14 6.74
N ILE A 73 -0.03 7.71 6.63
CA ILE A 73 0.50 6.46 7.17
C ILE A 73 1.39 6.78 8.36
N ASP A 74 1.15 6.09 9.46
CA ASP A 74 1.92 6.12 10.68
C ASP A 74 2.33 4.70 11.13
N GLN A 75 3.10 4.62 12.21
CA GLN A 75 3.59 3.36 12.78
C GLN A 75 2.50 2.38 13.26
N TYR A 76 1.24 2.81 13.36
CA TYR A 76 0.10 1.99 13.80
C TYR A 76 -0.89 1.72 12.68
N THR A 77 -0.63 2.23 11.47
CA THR A 77 -1.55 2.13 10.34
C THR A 77 -1.80 0.67 9.99
N ASP A 78 -0.77 -0.17 10.02
CA ASP A 78 -0.90 -1.62 9.76
C ASP A 78 -1.75 -2.33 10.83
N VAL A 79 -1.61 -1.94 12.10
CA VAL A 79 -2.36 -2.54 13.23
C VAL A 79 -3.82 -2.09 13.26
N THR A 80 -4.09 -0.88 12.78
CA THR A 80 -5.44 -0.27 12.77
C THR A 80 -6.20 -0.54 11.48
N ARG A 81 -5.55 -1.11 10.47
CA ARG A 81 -6.16 -1.41 9.17
C ARG A 81 -7.18 -2.54 9.31
N LEU A 82 -8.44 -2.23 8.98
CA LEU A 82 -9.53 -3.21 9.02
C LEU A 82 -9.48 -4.21 7.86
N THR A 83 -8.81 -3.85 6.75
CA THR A 83 -8.72 -4.66 5.54
C THR A 83 -7.32 -5.23 5.38
N LYS A 84 -7.23 -6.56 5.23
CA LYS A 84 -5.97 -7.23 4.95
C LYS A 84 -5.42 -6.80 3.58
N PRO A 85 -4.12 -6.55 3.44
CA PRO A 85 -3.53 -6.24 2.14
C PRO A 85 -3.72 -7.42 1.18
N VAL A 86 -4.05 -7.15 -0.09
CA VAL A 86 -4.09 -8.17 -1.14
C VAL A 86 -3.07 -7.80 -2.20
N ILE A 87 -2.16 -8.74 -2.50
CA ILE A 87 -1.19 -8.63 -3.57
C ILE A 87 -1.69 -9.45 -4.76
N TYR A 88 -1.64 -8.87 -5.95
CA TYR A 88 -1.85 -9.58 -7.21
C TYR A 88 -0.49 -9.75 -7.86
N ILE A 89 -0.09 -11.00 -8.07
CA ILE A 89 1.25 -11.37 -8.57
C ILE A 89 1.15 -12.61 -9.44
N SER A 90 1.99 -12.72 -10.47
CA SER A 90 2.08 -13.96 -11.24
C SER A 90 2.91 -15.03 -10.52
N ILE A 91 2.69 -16.31 -10.84
CA ILE A 91 3.51 -17.41 -10.28
C ILE A 91 4.99 -17.25 -10.62
N GLY A 92 5.32 -16.75 -11.83
CA GLY A 92 6.70 -16.48 -12.23
C GLY A 92 7.34 -15.41 -11.37
N GLU A 93 6.68 -14.27 -11.20
CA GLU A 93 7.16 -13.17 -10.34
C GLU A 93 7.31 -13.61 -8.88
N LEU A 94 6.41 -14.47 -8.38
CA LEU A 94 6.50 -15.02 -7.03
C LEU A 94 7.77 -15.85 -6.83
N ILE A 95 8.05 -16.77 -7.77
CA ILE A 95 9.24 -17.64 -7.77
C ILE A 95 10.51 -16.79 -7.87
N ASP A 96 10.54 -15.83 -8.81
CA ASP A 96 11.68 -14.96 -9.02
C ASP A 96 11.95 -14.08 -7.79
N THR A 97 10.91 -13.58 -7.13
CA THR A 97 11.02 -12.81 -5.88
C THR A 97 11.64 -13.67 -4.78
N HIS A 98 11.12 -14.89 -4.56
CA HIS A 98 11.67 -15.80 -3.53
C HIS A 98 13.13 -16.18 -3.80
N LYS A 99 13.46 -16.44 -5.08
CA LYS A 99 14.84 -16.74 -5.49
C LYS A 99 15.79 -15.57 -5.22
N LEU A 100 15.38 -14.34 -5.55
CA LEU A 100 16.18 -13.14 -5.29
C LEU A 100 16.37 -12.89 -3.78
N LEU A 101 15.35 -13.18 -2.97
CA LEU A 101 15.45 -13.07 -1.51
C LEU A 101 16.47 -14.04 -0.93
N LEU A 102 16.47 -15.31 -1.38
CA LEU A 102 17.46 -16.31 -0.96
C LEU A 102 18.89 -15.95 -1.44
N GLU A 103 19.03 -15.52 -2.69
CA GLU A 103 20.35 -15.17 -3.26
C GLU A 103 21.00 -13.97 -2.56
N HIS A 104 20.20 -12.98 -2.18
CA HIS A 104 20.68 -11.72 -1.59
C HIS A 104 20.35 -11.54 -0.11
N GLN A 105 19.99 -12.63 0.58
CA GLN A 105 19.58 -12.64 1.99
C GLN A 105 20.56 -11.88 2.91
N ALA A 106 21.86 -12.11 2.75
CA ALA A 106 22.90 -11.46 3.56
C ALA A 106 23.05 -9.94 3.32
N CYS A 107 22.56 -9.44 2.18
CA CYS A 107 22.60 -8.00 1.85
C CYS A 107 21.35 -7.26 2.36
N ILE A 108 20.19 -7.91 2.30
CA ILE A 108 18.90 -7.32 2.70
C ILE A 108 18.67 -7.41 4.21
N ALA A 109 19.09 -8.51 4.84
CA ALA A 109 19.00 -8.76 6.28
C ALA A 109 20.40 -9.15 6.78
N PRO A 110 21.28 -8.17 7.07
CA PRO A 110 22.62 -8.44 7.58
C PRO A 110 22.62 -8.87 9.06
N ASP A 111 21.57 -8.51 9.82
CA ASP A 111 21.39 -8.96 11.20
C ASP A 111 20.85 -10.39 11.24
N ARG A 112 21.56 -11.27 11.95
CA ARG A 112 21.19 -12.67 12.09
C ARG A 112 19.90 -12.88 12.89
N ASN A 113 19.46 -11.87 13.64
CA ASN A 113 18.20 -11.92 14.39
C ASN A 113 17.01 -11.34 13.62
N ASP A 114 17.17 -11.02 12.33
CA ASP A 114 16.07 -10.52 11.50
C ASP A 114 15.00 -11.59 11.30
N LEU A 115 13.74 -11.21 11.46
CA LEU A 115 12.55 -12.05 11.28
C LEU A 115 12.44 -12.62 9.85
N LEU A 116 13.09 -11.98 8.86
CA LEU A 116 13.13 -12.48 7.49
C LEU A 116 13.85 -13.82 7.39
N HIS A 117 14.87 -14.07 8.22
CA HIS A 117 15.59 -15.34 8.20
C HIS A 117 14.68 -16.50 8.61
N GLU A 118 13.90 -16.33 9.68
CA GLU A 118 12.93 -17.33 10.11
C GLU A 118 11.85 -17.59 9.03
N LEU A 119 11.38 -16.54 8.35
CA LEU A 119 10.40 -16.69 7.27
C LEU A 119 10.96 -17.46 6.06
N LEU A 120 12.21 -17.20 5.68
CA LEU A 120 12.86 -17.88 4.56
C LEU A 120 13.20 -19.33 4.91
N ASP A 121 13.63 -19.59 6.14
CA ASP A 121 13.90 -20.95 6.63
C ASP A 121 12.62 -21.80 6.63
N ASP A 122 11.48 -21.23 7.03
CA ASP A 122 10.18 -21.91 6.98
C ASP A 122 9.69 -22.17 5.55
N LEU A 123 9.96 -21.24 4.62
CA LEU A 123 9.59 -21.39 3.21
C LEU A 123 10.48 -22.42 2.48
N GLY A 124 11.74 -22.52 2.89
CA GLY A 124 12.73 -23.41 2.28
C GLY A 124 13.10 -23.03 0.85
N ASP A 125 13.51 -24.03 0.08
CA ASP A 125 13.97 -23.86 -1.30
C ASP A 125 12.87 -23.38 -2.24
N THR A 126 13.27 -22.74 -3.34
CA THR A 126 12.31 -22.20 -4.30
C THR A 126 11.52 -23.31 -5.00
N PRO A 127 10.16 -23.30 -4.90
CA PRO A 127 9.33 -24.31 -5.52
C PRO A 127 9.25 -24.11 -7.04
N SER A 128 8.93 -25.19 -7.77
CA SER A 128 8.64 -25.09 -9.20
C SER A 128 7.21 -24.57 -9.44
N ALA A 129 6.97 -23.95 -10.61
CA ALA A 129 5.63 -23.47 -10.99
C ALA A 129 4.58 -24.59 -11.00
N GLU A 130 4.99 -25.82 -11.32
CA GLU A 130 4.14 -27.01 -11.33
C GLU A 130 3.75 -27.43 -9.90
N THR A 131 4.72 -27.38 -8.98
CA THR A 131 4.50 -27.68 -7.55
C THR A 131 3.54 -26.67 -6.91
N LEU A 132 3.66 -25.38 -7.25
CA LEU A 132 2.79 -24.32 -6.73
C LEU A 132 1.35 -24.41 -7.24
N MET A 133 1.16 -24.83 -8.50
CA MET A 133 -0.15 -24.96 -9.12
C MET A 133 -0.83 -26.32 -8.84
N GLY A 134 -0.13 -27.26 -8.20
CA GLY A 134 -0.66 -28.60 -7.93
C GLY A 134 -0.88 -29.45 -9.18
N GLU A 135 -0.30 -29.05 -10.31
CA GLU A 135 -0.43 -29.77 -11.58
C GLU A 135 0.65 -30.84 -11.69
N SER A 136 0.30 -32.09 -11.39
CA SER A 136 1.14 -33.25 -11.68
C SER A 136 1.10 -33.55 -13.17
N SER A 137 1.76 -32.75 -14.00
CA SER A 137 1.88 -33.04 -15.43
C SER A 137 3.10 -33.92 -15.68
N SER A 138 2.82 -35.21 -15.82
CA SER A 138 3.72 -36.22 -16.36
C SER A 138 4.04 -35.91 -17.82
N SER A 139 4.98 -34.98 -18.10
CA SER A 139 5.65 -34.80 -19.40
C SER A 139 6.74 -33.74 -19.26
N GLU A 140 8.00 -34.17 -19.16
CA GLU A 140 9.18 -33.33 -18.88
C GLU A 140 9.55 -32.28 -19.96
N ASP A 141 8.71 -31.97 -20.96
CA ASP A 141 9.23 -31.27 -22.15
C ASP A 141 8.30 -30.25 -22.85
N ASN A 142 7.34 -29.64 -22.14
CA ASN A 142 6.60 -28.50 -22.69
C ASN A 142 7.01 -27.17 -22.05
N LEU A 143 8.10 -26.58 -22.57
CA LEU A 143 8.55 -25.22 -22.24
C LEU A 143 7.42 -24.17 -22.36
N ALA A 144 6.51 -24.39 -23.31
CA ALA A 144 5.34 -23.54 -23.51
C ALA A 144 4.33 -23.61 -22.36
N VAL A 145 4.13 -24.79 -21.75
CA VAL A 145 3.24 -24.97 -20.60
C VAL A 145 3.84 -24.31 -19.36
N ARG A 146 5.15 -24.48 -19.11
CA ARG A 146 5.84 -23.76 -18.03
C ARG A 146 5.77 -22.25 -18.18
N ALA A 147 5.94 -21.75 -19.41
CA ALA A 147 5.80 -20.33 -19.72
C ALA A 147 4.36 -19.82 -19.52
N GLN A 148 3.34 -20.66 -19.72
CA GLN A 148 1.95 -20.31 -19.42
C GLN A 148 1.70 -20.31 -17.92
N LEU A 149 2.15 -21.34 -17.19
CA LEU A 149 2.01 -21.42 -15.73
C LEU A 149 2.68 -20.24 -15.03
N SER A 150 3.85 -19.80 -15.50
CA SER A 150 4.53 -18.62 -14.96
C SER A 150 3.75 -17.32 -15.12
N LYS A 151 2.84 -17.22 -16.10
CA LYS A 151 2.00 -16.04 -16.35
C LYS A 151 0.68 -16.06 -15.61
N THR A 152 0.35 -17.15 -14.93
CA THR A 152 -0.89 -17.26 -14.16
C THR A 152 -0.87 -16.27 -13.00
N GLU A 153 -1.87 -15.39 -12.94
CA GLU A 153 -2.04 -14.43 -11.85
C GLU A 153 -2.72 -15.08 -10.65
N VAL A 154 -2.18 -14.83 -9.45
CA VAL A 154 -2.76 -15.24 -8.18
C VAL A 154 -2.96 -14.03 -7.28
N SER A 155 -3.96 -14.12 -6.39
CA SER A 155 -4.20 -13.13 -5.35
C SER A 155 -3.79 -13.70 -3.99
N LEU A 156 -2.94 -12.96 -3.29
CA LEU A 156 -2.42 -13.32 -1.98
C LEU A 156 -2.95 -12.32 -0.97
N THR A 157 -3.78 -12.78 -0.03
CA THR A 157 -4.20 -11.96 1.11
C THR A 157 -3.14 -12.08 2.19
N LEU A 158 -2.44 -10.99 2.47
CA LEU A 158 -1.34 -10.96 3.42
C LEU A 158 -1.85 -10.99 4.86
N THR A 159 -1.21 -11.83 5.66
CA THR A 159 -1.39 -11.91 7.10
C THR A 159 -0.03 -11.90 7.76
N ASN A 160 0.12 -11.12 8.82
CA ASN A 160 1.38 -11.09 9.55
C ASN A 160 1.51 -12.38 10.37
N LYS A 161 2.54 -13.18 10.10
CA LYS A 161 2.83 -14.43 10.82
C LYS A 161 3.07 -14.19 12.33
N TYR A 162 3.66 -13.05 12.67
CA TYR A 162 3.98 -12.66 14.04
C TYR A 162 2.83 -11.88 14.73
N GLU A 163 1.72 -11.71 14.03
CA GLU A 163 0.48 -11.28 14.66
C GLU A 163 0.02 -12.44 15.54
N VAL A 164 0.18 -12.29 16.85
CA VAL A 164 -0.15 -13.32 17.83
C VAL A 164 -1.62 -13.70 17.60
N PRO A 165 -1.94 -14.98 17.34
CA PRO A 165 -3.32 -15.44 17.29
C PRO A 165 -4.05 -15.03 18.57
N ASP A 166 -5.31 -14.64 18.45
CA ASP A 166 -6.20 -14.21 19.54
C ASP A 166 -6.42 -15.33 20.60
N GLU A 167 -5.39 -15.70 21.36
CA GLU A 167 -5.45 -16.59 22.51
C GLU A 167 -5.05 -15.81 23.78
N ASP A 168 -5.79 -14.74 24.08
CA ASP A 168 -5.86 -14.06 25.39
C ASP A 168 -4.91 -12.87 25.68
N GLY A 169 -3.81 -12.66 24.95
CA GLY A 169 -2.84 -11.59 25.28
C GLY A 169 -2.95 -10.26 24.50
N GLN A 170 -2.89 -10.32 23.16
CA GLN A 170 -2.97 -9.14 22.29
C GLN A 170 -4.41 -8.72 21.93
N SER A 171 -5.37 -9.65 22.12
CA SER A 171 -6.79 -9.31 22.15
C SER A 171 -7.05 -8.20 23.17
N ASP A 172 -6.38 -8.26 24.34
CA ASP A 172 -6.51 -7.21 25.34
C ASP A 172 -5.91 -5.89 24.85
N VAL A 173 -4.75 -5.86 24.19
CA VAL A 173 -4.17 -4.59 23.69
C VAL A 173 -4.98 -3.99 22.54
N LYS A 174 -5.42 -4.79 21.57
CA LYS A 174 -6.28 -4.31 20.48
C LYS A 174 -7.68 -3.95 20.98
N ALA A 175 -8.27 -4.75 21.87
CA ALA A 175 -9.54 -4.43 22.49
C ALA A 175 -9.42 -3.20 23.40
N LEU A 176 -8.31 -3.02 24.10
CA LEU A 176 -8.00 -1.84 24.92
C LEU A 176 -7.80 -0.63 24.02
N LEU A 177 -7.09 -0.74 22.89
CA LEU A 177 -6.96 0.35 21.92
C LEU A 177 -8.31 0.72 21.32
N LEU A 178 -9.12 -0.27 20.94
CA LEU A 178 -10.45 -0.05 20.37
C LEU A 178 -11.40 0.53 21.42
N SER A 179 -11.29 0.08 22.68
CA SER A 179 -12.04 0.61 23.82
C SER A 179 -11.61 2.03 24.14
N THR A 180 -10.31 2.32 24.14
CA THR A 180 -9.75 3.66 24.37
C THR A 180 -10.16 4.62 23.25
N LYS A 181 -10.08 4.20 21.99
CA LYS A 181 -10.59 4.98 20.85
C LYS A 181 -12.09 5.25 20.99
N ARG A 182 -12.87 4.26 21.41
CA ARG A 182 -14.30 4.42 21.65
C ARG A 182 -14.58 5.42 22.78
N LEU A 183 -13.84 5.33 23.89
CA LEU A 183 -13.91 6.27 25.01
C LEU A 183 -13.53 7.69 24.56
N VAL A 184 -12.49 7.86 23.75
CA VAL A 184 -12.08 9.16 23.19
C VAL A 184 -13.18 9.75 22.29
N VAL A 185 -13.81 8.94 21.43
CA VAL A 185 -14.94 9.38 20.59
C VAL A 185 -16.16 9.74 21.43
N GLU A 186 -16.45 8.98 22.50
CA GLU A 186 -17.53 9.29 23.43
C GLU A 186 -17.27 10.61 24.15
N LEU A 187 -16.03 10.84 24.56
CA LEU A 187 -15.59 12.05 25.26
C LEU A 187 -15.69 13.28 24.34
N ILE A 188 -15.22 13.20 23.07
CA ILE A 188 -15.43 14.26 22.06
C ILE A 188 -16.91 14.56 21.80
N ARG A 189 -17.79 13.55 21.86
CA ARG A 189 -19.24 13.74 21.64
C ARG A 189 -19.96 14.39 22.82
N CYS A 190 -19.44 14.21 24.04
CA CYS A 190 -20.09 14.70 25.25
C CYS A 190 -19.56 16.07 25.66
N GLN A 191 -18.25 16.31 25.57
CA GLN A 191 -17.64 17.57 25.95
C GLN A 191 -17.63 18.55 24.78
N GLN A 192 -18.25 19.72 24.99
CA GLN A 192 -18.33 20.80 24.00
C GLN A 192 -17.29 21.90 24.28
N SER A 193 -16.49 21.72 25.33
CA SER A 193 -15.52 22.67 25.86
C SER A 193 -14.11 22.24 25.48
N GLY A 194 -13.62 22.69 24.31
CA GLY A 194 -12.24 22.48 23.85
C GLY A 194 -12.14 22.42 22.33
N GLU A 195 -11.18 23.12 21.74
CA GLU A 195 -11.01 23.19 20.28
C GLU A 195 -10.18 22.01 19.74
N ASN A 196 -9.41 21.35 20.61
CA ASN A 196 -8.56 20.23 20.28
C ASN A 196 -8.66 19.10 21.31
N LEU A 197 -8.32 17.88 20.91
CA LEU A 197 -8.42 16.68 21.76
C LEU A 197 -7.63 16.81 23.07
N ARG A 198 -6.50 17.53 23.05
CA ARG A 198 -5.67 17.71 24.23
C ARG A 198 -6.36 18.55 25.31
N GLU A 199 -7.02 19.64 24.92
CA GLU A 199 -7.84 20.45 25.83
C GLU A 199 -9.00 19.65 26.40
N VAL A 200 -9.69 18.93 25.52
CA VAL A 200 -10.83 18.09 25.85
C VAL A 200 -10.47 17.00 26.89
N LEU A 201 -9.25 16.43 26.84
CA LEU A 201 -8.77 15.46 27.83
C LEU A 201 -8.35 16.07 29.18
N VAL A 202 -8.10 17.38 29.25
CA VAL A 202 -7.58 18.07 30.45
C VAL A 202 -8.69 18.81 31.20
N ILE A 203 -9.71 19.28 30.48
CA ILE A 203 -10.82 20.03 31.08
C ILE A 203 -11.73 19.07 31.85
N PRO A 204 -12.01 19.32 33.15
CA PRO A 204 -12.93 18.51 33.91
C PRO A 204 -14.35 18.62 33.34
N ALA A 205 -15.06 17.51 33.25
CA ALA A 205 -16.43 17.47 32.76
C ALA A 205 -17.38 18.22 33.71
N THR A 206 -18.35 18.93 33.14
CA THR A 206 -19.46 19.52 33.89
C THR A 206 -20.55 18.49 34.19
N SER A 207 -21.38 18.74 35.21
CA SER A 207 -22.46 17.83 35.59
C SER A 207 -23.50 17.60 34.48
N GLU A 208 -23.67 18.55 33.56
CA GLU A 208 -24.55 18.38 32.39
C GLU A 208 -23.93 17.44 31.34
N GLU A 209 -22.62 17.56 31.09
CA GLU A 209 -21.87 16.69 30.16
C GLU A 209 -21.80 15.25 30.69
N GLU A 210 -21.61 15.06 31.99
CA GLU A 210 -21.67 13.73 32.65
C GLU A 210 -23.08 13.11 32.55
N GLY A 211 -24.13 13.92 32.73
CA GLY A 211 -25.51 13.51 32.54
C GLY A 211 -25.77 13.03 31.11
N TYR A 212 -25.31 13.80 30.12
CA TYR A 212 -25.41 13.43 28.72
C TYR A 212 -24.66 12.13 28.40
N HIS A 213 -23.43 11.99 28.90
CA HIS A 213 -22.63 10.77 28.77
C HIS A 213 -23.34 9.54 29.36
N SER A 214 -23.94 9.67 30.55
CA SER A 214 -24.70 8.59 31.19
C SER A 214 -25.89 8.12 30.33
N THR A 215 -26.62 9.05 29.70
CA THR A 215 -27.72 8.69 28.79
C THR A 215 -27.24 7.98 27.52
N LEU A 216 -26.08 8.36 26.99
CA LEU A 216 -25.43 7.73 25.84
C LEU A 216 -25.01 6.29 26.16
N ILE A 217 -24.39 6.06 27.32
CA ILE A 217 -24.04 4.72 27.80
C ILE A 217 -25.29 3.85 27.95
N GLN A 218 -26.34 4.35 28.62
CA GLN A 218 -27.58 3.58 28.79
C GLN A 218 -28.23 3.20 27.47
N ARG A 219 -28.21 4.10 26.48
CA ARG A 219 -28.75 3.83 25.14
C ARG A 219 -27.94 2.76 24.43
N ARG A 220 -26.61 2.81 24.54
CA ARG A 220 -25.68 1.84 23.96
C ARG A 220 -25.84 0.46 24.58
N ASP A 221 -25.85 0.36 25.91
CA ASP A 221 -25.98 -0.92 26.62
C ASP A 221 -27.29 -1.62 26.24
N ARG A 222 -28.37 -0.87 26.02
CA ARG A 222 -29.64 -1.40 25.49
C ARG A 222 -29.52 -1.93 24.06
N VAL A 223 -28.74 -1.28 23.20
CA VAL A 223 -28.50 -1.72 21.81
C VAL A 223 -27.60 -2.96 21.80
N ASP A 224 -26.53 -2.96 22.58
CA ASP A 224 -25.58 -4.08 22.69
C ASP A 224 -26.27 -5.33 23.27
N GLN A 225 -27.13 -5.17 24.28
CA GLN A 225 -27.98 -6.26 24.80
C GLN A 225 -28.92 -6.83 23.72
N ARG A 226 -29.50 -5.99 22.86
CA ARG A 226 -30.37 -6.43 21.75
C ARG A 226 -29.57 -7.14 20.65
N ALA A 227 -28.39 -6.65 20.29
CA ALA A 227 -27.51 -7.28 19.31
C ALA A 227 -27.01 -8.64 19.80
N ASN A 228 -26.60 -8.72 21.07
CA ASN A 228 -26.12 -9.96 21.68
C ASN A 228 -27.22 -11.02 21.81
N ARG A 229 -28.47 -10.60 22.09
CA ARG A 229 -29.66 -11.48 22.02
C ARG A 229 -29.91 -12.02 20.62
N LYS A 230 -29.81 -11.17 19.58
CA LYS A 230 -29.97 -11.60 18.18
C LYS A 230 -28.86 -12.56 17.74
N ALA A 231 -27.61 -12.29 18.10
CA ALA A 231 -26.47 -13.14 17.78
C ALA A 231 -26.58 -14.55 18.43
N LYS A 232 -27.06 -14.62 19.68
CA LYS A 232 -27.36 -15.91 20.35
C LYS A 232 -28.47 -16.68 19.63
N LEU A 233 -29.52 -15.99 19.17
CA LEU A 233 -30.63 -16.60 18.44
C LEU A 233 -30.19 -17.15 17.07
N VAL A 234 -29.34 -16.42 16.34
CA VAL A 234 -28.80 -16.85 15.04
C VAL A 234 -27.89 -18.08 15.20
N ARG A 235 -27.03 -18.12 16.23
CA ARG A 235 -26.21 -19.30 16.56
C ARG A 235 -27.06 -20.53 16.88
N GLN A 236 -28.15 -20.37 17.63
CA GLN A 236 -29.08 -21.46 17.93
C GLN A 236 -29.81 -21.96 16.67
N ILE A 237 -30.16 -21.08 15.73
CA ILE A 237 -30.82 -21.47 14.48
C ILE A 237 -29.85 -22.21 13.54
N SER A 238 -28.58 -21.79 13.42
CA SER A 238 -27.57 -22.54 12.64
C SER A 238 -27.30 -23.93 13.19
N GLN A 239 -27.24 -24.11 14.52
CA GLN A 239 -27.04 -25.44 15.14
C GLN A 239 -28.21 -26.40 14.95
N VAL A 240 -29.42 -25.90 14.71
CA VAL A 240 -30.61 -26.72 14.45
C VAL A 240 -30.78 -27.03 12.95
N GLY A 241 -30.17 -26.23 12.07
CA GLY A 241 -30.20 -26.42 10.62
C GLY A 241 -29.29 -27.55 10.08
N ASP A 242 -28.19 -27.85 10.77
CA ASP A 242 -27.23 -28.91 10.38
C ASP A 242 -27.63 -30.32 10.86
N MET A 243 -28.79 -30.48 11.51
CA MET A 243 -29.30 -31.77 12.02
C MET A 243 -30.49 -32.33 11.21
N ARG A 244 -30.57 -32.06 9.89
CA ARG A 244 -31.57 -32.64 8.99
C ARG A 244 -30.95 -33.23 7.73
#